data_AF-A0A8C4M8P0-F1
#
_entry.id   AF-A0A8C4M8P0-F1
#
_cell.length_a   1.000
_cell.length_b   1.000
_cell.length_c   1.000
_cell.angle_alpha   90.00
_cell.angle_beta   90.00
_cell.angle_gamma   90.00
#
_symmetry.space_group_name_H-M   'P 1'
#
loop_
_entity.id
_entity.type
_entity.pdbx_description
1 polymer ?
#
loop_
_entity_poly.entity_id
_entity_poly.type
_entity_poly.pdbx_seq_one_letter_code
_entity_poly.pdbx_strand_id
1 'polypeptide(L)'
;MSAGADGGGGGAGTEARSRGASPGADDFVPSALGTREHWDAVYERELQTFQECGDTGEIWFGEESMNRLIRWMQKHKIPLDASLLDIGTGNGVFLVELVGLIEKELRKTGRK
;
A
#
# COMPACT_ATOMS: atom_id res chain seq x y z
N MET A 1 51.21 -59.49 4.43
CA MET A 1 49.96 -59.63 5.19
C MET A 1 49.93 -58.48 6.18
N SER A 2 49.04 -57.51 6.00
CA SER A 2 48.36 -56.73 7.04
C SER A 2 47.61 -55.57 6.38
N ALA A 3 46.30 -55.55 6.63
CA ALA A 3 45.31 -54.54 6.29
C ALA A 3 45.56 -53.23 7.07
N GLY A 4 44.96 -52.06 6.82
CA GLY A 4 43.84 -51.61 5.96
C GLY A 4 43.40 -50.20 6.43
N ALA A 5 42.48 -49.56 5.66
CA ALA A 5 41.70 -48.32 5.95
C ALA A 5 42.52 -47.01 6.08
N ASP A 6 42.12 -45.80 5.64
CA ASP A 6 40.84 -45.09 5.47
C ASP A 6 41.17 -43.86 4.55
N GLY A 7 40.39 -43.36 3.58
CA GLY A 7 39.10 -42.69 3.71
C GLY A 7 39.22 -41.16 3.45
N GLY A 8 38.55 -40.65 2.39
CA GLY A 8 38.21 -39.22 2.17
C GLY A 8 39.35 -38.31 1.64
N GLY A 9 39.23 -37.53 0.57
CA GLY A 9 38.07 -36.79 0.05
C GLY A 9 38.21 -35.31 0.42
N GLY A 10 38.84 -34.48 -0.43
CA GLY A 10 39.01 -33.05 -0.18
C GLY A 10 39.22 -32.27 -1.47
N GLY A 11 38.13 -31.65 -1.96
CA GLY A 11 38.03 -30.99 -3.24
C GLY A 11 38.85 -29.70 -3.36
N ALA A 12 39.24 -29.40 -4.60
CA ALA A 12 39.98 -28.22 -5.00
C ALA A 12 39.20 -26.94 -4.62
N GLY A 13 39.83 -26.09 -3.82
CA GLY A 13 39.36 -24.75 -3.53
C GLY A 13 39.46 -23.88 -4.79
N THR A 14 38.31 -23.54 -5.37
CA THR A 14 38.21 -22.43 -6.32
C THR A 14 37.88 -21.18 -5.51
N GLU A 15 38.88 -20.32 -5.30
CA GLU A 15 38.70 -18.98 -4.76
C GLU A 15 37.81 -18.17 -5.71
N ALA A 16 36.57 -17.93 -5.28
CA ALA A 16 35.68 -17.01 -5.96
C ALA A 16 36.22 -15.59 -5.74
N ARG A 17 36.90 -15.07 -6.78
CA ARG A 17 37.31 -13.67 -6.90
C ARG A 17 36.15 -12.76 -6.50
N SER A 18 36.36 -12.00 -5.44
CA SER A 18 35.49 -10.91 -5.02
C SER A 18 35.25 -9.99 -6.23
N ARG A 19 34.06 -10.10 -6.84
CA ARG A 19 33.57 -9.05 -7.73
C ARG A 19 33.37 -7.85 -6.82
N GLY A 20 34.23 -6.85 -6.96
CA GLY A 20 34.03 -5.57 -6.31
C GLY A 20 32.61 -5.12 -6.59
N ALA A 21 31.81 -5.03 -5.53
CA ALA A 21 30.56 -4.32 -5.59
C ALA A 21 30.92 -2.91 -6.07
N SER A 22 30.46 -2.55 -7.27
CA SER A 22 30.30 -1.15 -7.63
C SER A 22 29.60 -0.45 -6.47
N PRO A 23 29.94 0.81 -6.12
CA PRO A 23 29.21 1.51 -5.08
C PRO A 23 27.73 1.46 -5.48
N GLY A 24 26.92 0.78 -4.67
CA GLY A 24 25.49 0.60 -4.90
C GLY A 24 24.88 1.98 -5.15
N ALA A 25 24.03 2.13 -6.14
CA ALA A 25 22.59 2.04 -5.84
C ALA A 25 22.33 2.71 -4.48
N ASP A 26 22.00 3.99 -4.52
CA ASP A 26 21.42 4.69 -3.38
C ASP A 26 20.22 3.87 -2.89
N ASP A 27 20.45 2.98 -1.93
CA ASP A 27 19.40 2.19 -1.30
C ASP A 27 18.46 3.20 -0.64
N PHE A 28 17.19 3.18 -1.05
CA PHE A 28 16.18 4.06 -0.48
C PHE A 28 16.13 3.87 1.03
N VAL A 29 16.36 4.94 1.78
CA VAL A 29 16.25 4.93 3.24
C VAL A 29 14.80 4.59 3.61
N PRO A 30 14.55 3.68 4.58
CA PRO A 30 13.20 3.35 5.03
C PRO A 30 12.43 4.61 5.44
N SER A 31 11.21 4.74 4.91
CA SER A 31 10.32 5.86 5.24
C SER A 31 9.51 5.55 6.50
N ALA A 32 9.32 6.56 7.36
CA ALA A 32 8.38 6.48 8.49
C ALA A 32 6.95 6.18 8.02
N LEU A 33 6.55 6.63 6.83
CA LEU A 33 5.23 6.33 6.25
C LEU A 33 5.03 4.83 5.94
N GLY A 34 6.11 4.05 5.92
CA GLY A 34 6.07 2.60 5.72
C GLY A 34 5.94 1.80 7.02
N THR A 35 5.89 2.43 8.19
CA THR A 35 5.87 1.73 9.48
C THR A 35 4.48 1.76 10.11
N ARG A 36 4.10 0.66 10.77
CA ARG A 36 2.83 0.59 11.49
C ARG A 36 2.79 1.60 12.64
N GLU A 37 3.91 1.73 13.34
CA GLU A 37 4.04 2.61 14.50
C GLU A 37 3.76 4.08 14.15
N HIS A 38 4.11 4.51 12.93
CA HIS A 38 3.74 5.83 12.45
C HIS A 38 2.22 5.99 12.30
N TRP A 39 1.55 5.02 11.68
CA TRP A 39 0.11 5.07 11.44
C TRP A 39 -0.71 4.88 12.71
N ASP A 40 -0.25 4.07 13.67
CA ASP A 40 -0.87 3.94 14.99
C ASP A 40 -0.87 5.31 15.72
N ALA A 41 0.26 6.03 15.69
CA ALA A 41 0.37 7.35 16.31
C ALA A 41 -0.45 8.44 15.59
N VAL A 42 -0.63 8.33 14.27
CA VAL A 42 -1.54 9.21 13.51
C VAL A 42 -2.99 8.92 13.91
N TYR A 43 -3.38 7.64 13.94
CA TYR A 43 -4.73 7.22 14.30
C TYR A 43 -5.13 7.68 15.70
N GLU A 44 -4.26 7.49 16.71
CA GLU A 44 -4.53 7.93 18.08
C GLU A 44 -4.77 9.44 18.16
N ARG A 45 -3.97 10.22 17.43
CA ARG A 45 -4.12 11.68 17.38
C ARG A 45 -5.42 12.09 16.71
N GLU A 46 -5.74 11.54 15.55
CA GLU A 46 -6.98 11.87 14.84
C GLU A 46 -8.22 11.48 15.66
N LEU A 47 -8.16 10.33 16.34
CA LEU A 47 -9.23 9.89 17.23
C LEU A 47 -9.43 10.86 18.41
N GLN A 48 -8.35 11.34 19.02
CA GLN A 48 -8.44 12.35 20.07
C GLN A 48 -9.05 13.65 19.54
N THR A 49 -8.57 14.16 18.40
CA THR A 49 -9.11 15.38 17.78
C THR A 49 -10.61 15.23 17.47
N PHE A 50 -11.03 14.08 16.95
CA PHE A 50 -12.44 13.78 16.71
C PHE A 50 -13.27 13.86 18.00
N GLN A 51 -12.77 13.32 19.11
CA GLN A 51 -13.46 13.35 20.39
C GLN A 51 -13.55 14.76 20.98
N GLU A 52 -12.53 15.61 20.77
CA GLU A 52 -12.46 16.95 21.34
C GLU A 52 -13.29 17.98 20.57
N CYS A 53 -13.26 17.94 19.23
CA CYS A 53 -13.88 18.98 18.39
C CYS A 53 -14.69 18.45 17.20
N GLY A 54 -14.78 17.12 17.01
CA GLY A 54 -15.54 16.52 15.92
C GLY A 54 -14.86 16.57 14.56
N ASP A 55 -13.55 16.84 14.51
CA ASP A 55 -12.77 16.80 13.27
C ASP A 55 -12.68 15.37 12.74
N THR A 56 -13.16 15.15 11.51
CA THR A 56 -13.19 13.84 10.86
C THR A 56 -11.83 13.39 10.30
N GLY A 57 -10.78 14.20 10.49
CA GLY A 57 -9.42 13.88 10.06
C GLY A 57 -9.08 14.38 8.66
N GLU A 58 -7.83 14.15 8.27
CA GLU A 58 -7.25 14.75 7.06
C GLU A 58 -7.56 13.97 5.77
N ILE A 59 -7.74 14.70 4.66
CA ILE A 59 -7.79 14.15 3.31
C ILE A 59 -6.40 14.25 2.67
N TRP A 60 -5.59 13.20 2.83
CA TRP A 60 -4.17 13.15 2.45
C TRP A 60 -3.87 13.52 0.98
N PHE A 61 -4.70 13.07 0.05
CA PHE A 61 -4.53 13.36 -1.39
C PHE A 61 -5.40 14.50 -1.90
N GLY A 62 -6.18 15.12 -1.01
CA GLY A 62 -7.15 16.16 -1.32
C GLY A 62 -8.35 15.70 -2.16
N GLU A 63 -9.39 16.53 -2.17
CA GLU A 63 -10.63 16.26 -2.91
C GLU A 63 -10.43 16.22 -4.44
N GLU A 64 -9.42 16.93 -4.95
CA GLU A 64 -9.13 16.96 -6.39
C GLU A 64 -8.72 15.57 -6.91
N SER A 65 -7.89 14.85 -6.15
CA SER A 65 -7.43 13.51 -6.54
C SER A 65 -8.60 12.52 -6.61
N MET A 66 -9.48 12.57 -5.62
CA MET A 66 -10.72 11.80 -5.59
C MET A 66 -11.62 12.11 -6.81
N ASN A 67 -11.85 13.40 -7.08
CA ASN A 67 -12.67 13.83 -8.21
C ASN A 67 -12.10 13.37 -9.56
N ARG A 68 -10.77 13.37 -9.70
CA ARG A 68 -10.11 12.84 -10.91
C ARG A 68 -10.36 11.35 -11.08
N LEU A 69 -10.29 10.56 -10.00
CA LEU A 69 -10.54 9.11 -10.03
C LEU A 69 -12.00 8.81 -10.39
N ILE A 70 -12.94 9.53 -9.79
CA ILE A 70 -14.38 9.42 -10.11
C ILE A 70 -14.63 9.70 -11.59
N ARG A 71 -14.10 10.80 -12.13
CA ARG A 71 -14.25 11.14 -13.56
C ARG A 71 -13.63 10.08 -14.47
N TRP A 72 -12.50 9.51 -14.06
CA TRP A 72 -11.87 8.41 -14.79
C TRP A 72 -12.78 7.18 -14.82
N MET A 73 -13.34 6.77 -13.68
CA MET A 73 -14.28 5.64 -13.60
C MET A 73 -15.53 5.85 -14.48
N GLN A 74 -16.11 7.06 -14.45
CA GLN A 74 -17.25 7.43 -15.30
C GLN A 74 -16.90 7.37 -16.79
N LYS A 75 -15.75 7.93 -17.18
CA LYS A 75 -15.27 7.91 -18.57
C LYS A 75 -15.10 6.48 -19.09
N HIS A 76 -14.60 5.59 -18.24
CA HIS A 76 -14.38 4.18 -18.57
C HIS A 76 -15.62 3.29 -18.35
N LYS A 77 -16.75 3.87 -17.90
CA LYS A 77 -18.02 3.17 -17.66
C LYS A 77 -17.86 1.94 -16.78
N ILE A 78 -17.10 2.08 -15.69
CA ILE A 78 -16.96 1.00 -14.70
C ILE A 78 -18.36 0.59 -14.22
N PRO A 79 -18.70 -0.71 -14.19
CA PRO A 79 -20.00 -1.17 -13.71
C PRO A 79 -20.28 -0.70 -12.28
N LEU A 80 -21.54 -0.33 -12.00
CA LEU A 80 -21.94 0.15 -10.67
C LEU A 80 -21.89 -0.95 -9.59
N ASP A 81 -21.90 -2.22 -10.01
CA ASP A 81 -21.78 -3.41 -9.18
C ASP A 81 -20.34 -3.96 -9.12
N ALA A 82 -19.36 -3.25 -9.70
CA ALA A 82 -17.97 -3.62 -9.62
C ALA A 82 -17.47 -3.56 -8.16
N SER A 83 -16.67 -4.55 -7.76
CA SER A 83 -16.00 -4.52 -6.47
C SER A 83 -14.81 -3.55 -6.50
N LEU A 84 -14.71 -2.69 -5.49
CA LEU A 84 -13.62 -1.74 -5.31
C LEU A 84 -12.89 -2.00 -3.99
N LEU A 85 -11.56 -1.93 -4.02
CA LEU A 85 -10.70 -1.96 -2.84
C LEU A 85 -9.96 -0.62 -2.76
N ASP A 86 -10.10 0.06 -1.63
CA ASP A 86 -9.34 1.27 -1.30
C ASP A 86 -8.28 0.93 -0.24
N ILE A 87 -7.01 1.19 -0.57
CA ILE A 87 -5.86 0.83 0.28
C ILE A 87 -5.31 2.10 0.89
N GLY A 88 -5.22 2.15 2.22
CA GLY A 88 -4.86 3.38 2.92
C GLY A 88 -5.99 4.41 2.90
N THR A 89 -7.24 3.95 3.04
CA THR A 89 -8.46 4.77 2.96
C THR A 89 -8.58 5.85 4.04
N GLY A 90 -7.75 5.81 5.09
CA GLY A 90 -7.80 6.75 6.20
C GLY A 90 -9.19 6.80 6.83
N ASN A 91 -9.77 7.99 6.89
CA ASN A 91 -11.14 8.21 7.39
C ASN A 91 -12.26 7.71 6.45
N GLY A 92 -11.94 7.20 5.26
CA GLY A 92 -12.89 6.60 4.34
C GLY A 92 -13.67 7.57 3.46
N VAL A 93 -13.31 8.86 3.43
CA VAL A 93 -14.06 9.90 2.68
C VAL A 93 -14.26 9.55 1.21
N PHE A 94 -13.27 8.90 0.58
CA PHE A 94 -13.37 8.50 -0.83
C PHE A 94 -14.49 7.48 -1.06
N LEU A 95 -14.62 6.49 -0.17
CA LEU A 95 -15.68 5.49 -0.26
C LEU A 95 -17.05 6.10 -0.04
N VAL A 96 -17.18 7.03 0.91
CA VAL A 96 -18.44 7.76 1.16
C VAL A 96 -18.89 8.54 -0.08
N GLU A 97 -17.96 9.28 -0.71
CA GLU A 97 -18.24 10.04 -1.92
C GLU A 97 -18.60 9.14 -3.11
N LEU A 98 -17.93 7.99 -3.24
CA LEU A 98 -18.25 7.01 -4.28
C LEU A 98 -19.66 6.42 -4.11
N VAL A 99 -20.07 6.08 -2.88
CA VAL A 99 -21.44 5.63 -2.61
C VAL A 99 -22.44 6.71 -3.03
N GLY A 100 -22.18 7.98 -2.64
CA GLY A 100 -23.02 9.10 -3.05
C GLY A 100 -23.13 9.28 -4.57
N LEU A 101 -22.06 8.98 -5.31
CA LEU A 101 -22.06 8.96 -6.77
C LEU A 101 -22.92 7.82 -7.32
N ILE A 102 -22.73 6.60 -6.83
CA ILE A 102 -23.46 5.41 -7.28
C ILE A 102 -24.96 5.63 -7.08
N GLU A 103 -25.37 6.12 -5.92
CA GLU A 103 -26.76 6.44 -5.65
C GLU A 103 -27.33 7.49 -6.61
N LYS A 104 -26.56 8.54 -6.94
CA LYS A 104 -26.97 9.57 -7.91
C LYS A 104 -27.19 8.96 -9.30
N GLU A 105 -26.33 8.04 -9.73
CA GLU A 105 -26.46 7.35 -11.02
C GLU A 105 -27.60 6.33 -11.05
N LEU A 106 -27.83 5.59 -9.95
CA LEU A 106 -28.98 4.70 -9.80
C LEU A 106 -30.30 5.47 -9.89
N ARG A 107 -30.39 6.62 -9.20
CA ARG A 107 -31.56 7.51 -9.28
C ARG A 107 -31.84 8.01 -10.69
N LYS A 108 -30.81 8.31 -11.50
CA LYS A 108 -30.98 8.72 -12.91
C LYS A 108 -31.47 7.59 -13.81
N THR A 109 -31.03 6.37 -13.54
CA THR A 109 -31.32 5.19 -14.38
C THR A 109 -32.61 4.47 -14.01
N GLY A 110 -33.29 4.88 -12.93
CA GLY A 110 -34.55 4.28 -12.48
C GLY A 110 -34.40 2.86 -11.92
N ARG A 111 -33.17 2.37 -11.75
CA ARG A 111 -32.87 1.12 -11.05
C ARG A 111 -32.89 1.40 -9.55
N LYS A 112 -33.97 1.03 -8.89
CA LYS A 112 -34.01 0.85 -7.44
C LYS A 112 -33.44 -0.52 -7.08
#